data_AF-I7MHV9-F1
#
_entry.id   AF-I7MHV9-F1
#
_cell.length_a   1.000
_cell.length_b   1.000
_cell.length_c   1.000
_cell.angle_alpha   90.00
_cell.angle_beta   90.00
_cell.angle_gamma   90.00
#
_symmetry.space_group_name_H-M   'P 1'
#
loop_
_entity.id
_entity.type
_entity.pdbx_description
1 polymer ?
#
loop_
_entity_poly.entity_id
_entity_poly.type
_entity_poly.pdbx_seq_one_letter_code
_entity_poly.pdbx_strand_id
1 'polypeptide(L)'
;MSQQGTRKKLKLKEVKTTQIIDVWQDNFEKELCEIIKLIEEYKIIALDTEFPGIQQLPYKVSHEKDFEFKLIRESVKNSKIIQIGISLANEDGEVPADRPFTWQFNFNFDEENDQIKQESLDLLKNAGIDFKELKKRGISREQFSDLVSESDIILNEELTWIVFHGGFDFAYLLQMLYGSPIPDSSSSFYNLLKSFFPNVYDVKYLIKDLQYMKDSGLNKVAQELKVDRIGPQHQAGSDSLLTLGVFFKLRDDVLQQKMKKSINVIYGIGEGFIVSKTKDYLQHYKLKYHQQYQDMDYTHQNFMNQQMPNMTDYFEQMFTNMNPFQQFSAHKIIQNLSNHQNNMQMGYYSPFFNIMQQQAELNMMQGHKNMDAIYKKKYSSAKM
;
A
#
# COMPACT_ATOMS: atom_id res chain seq x y z
N MET A 1 31.78 -2.01 -31.72
CA MET A 1 31.76 -1.07 -30.57
C MET A 1 30.70 -0.02 -30.85
N SER A 2 29.46 -0.28 -30.45
CA SER A 2 28.38 0.71 -30.54
C SER A 2 28.55 1.69 -29.39
N GLN A 3 28.80 2.96 -29.70
CA GLN A 3 28.69 4.05 -28.73
C GLN A 3 27.23 4.10 -28.26
N GLN A 4 26.92 3.49 -27.11
CA GLN A 4 25.74 3.84 -26.35
C GLN A 4 25.98 5.27 -25.86
N GLY A 5 25.38 6.25 -26.56
CA GLY A 5 25.36 7.61 -26.07
C GLY A 5 24.76 7.60 -24.66
N THR A 6 25.53 8.04 -23.67
CA THR A 6 25.07 8.19 -22.28
C THR A 6 23.76 8.97 -22.30
N ARG A 7 22.65 8.30 -21.92
CA ARG A 7 21.33 8.93 -21.81
C ARG A 7 21.45 10.13 -20.88
N LYS A 8 20.87 11.26 -21.27
CA LYS A 8 20.98 12.50 -20.49
C LYS A 8 20.19 12.33 -19.19
N LYS A 9 20.85 12.62 -18.06
CA LYS A 9 20.26 12.58 -16.72
C LYS A 9 20.12 13.99 -16.16
N LEU A 10 19.15 14.19 -15.28
CA LEU A 10 18.97 15.44 -14.52
C LEU A 10 19.01 15.12 -13.03
N LYS A 11 19.57 16.03 -12.22
CA LYS A 11 19.42 15.92 -10.77
C LYS A 11 17.97 16.23 -10.41
N LEU A 12 17.37 15.43 -9.53
CA LEU A 12 15.97 15.58 -9.12
C LEU A 12 15.65 17.01 -8.63
N LYS A 13 16.58 17.65 -7.90
CA LYS A 13 16.46 19.04 -7.43
C LYS A 13 16.39 20.10 -8.55
N GLU A 14 16.81 19.76 -9.76
CA GLU A 14 16.80 20.65 -10.94
C GLU A 14 15.52 20.47 -11.76
N VAL A 15 14.73 19.43 -11.48
CA VAL A 15 13.44 19.20 -12.14
C VAL A 15 12.45 20.24 -11.66
N LYS A 16 12.01 21.12 -12.57
CA LYS A 16 10.96 22.12 -12.30
C LYS A 16 9.58 21.70 -12.79
N THR A 17 9.54 20.88 -13.83
CA THR A 17 8.33 20.27 -14.37
C THR A 17 8.66 18.85 -14.81
N THR A 18 7.68 17.96 -14.69
CA THR A 18 7.74 16.61 -15.27
C THR A 18 6.32 16.15 -15.58
N GLN A 19 6.20 15.16 -16.44
CA GLN A 19 4.92 14.52 -16.71
C GLN A 19 4.68 13.43 -15.66
N ILE A 20 3.55 13.52 -14.96
CA ILE A 20 2.99 12.41 -14.19
C ILE A 20 2.10 11.63 -15.16
N ILE A 21 2.40 10.35 -15.37
CA ILE A 21 1.66 9.50 -16.30
C ILE A 21 0.50 8.86 -15.57
N ASP A 22 -0.73 9.25 -15.93
CA ASP A 22 -1.91 8.52 -15.51
C ASP A 22 -1.98 7.17 -16.22
N VAL A 23 -1.97 6.12 -15.41
CA VAL A 23 -2.08 4.74 -15.85
C VAL A 23 -3.50 4.26 -15.55
N TRP A 24 -4.14 3.77 -16.61
CA TRP A 24 -5.49 3.25 -16.67
C TRP A 24 -5.46 1.85 -17.28
N GLN A 25 -6.61 1.20 -17.35
CA GLN A 25 -6.72 -0.17 -17.85
C GLN A 25 -6.18 -0.36 -19.27
N ASP A 26 -6.27 0.65 -20.13
CA ASP A 26 -5.90 0.60 -21.56
C ASP A 26 -4.39 0.80 -21.83
N ASN A 27 -3.67 1.46 -20.92
CA ASN A 27 -2.22 1.69 -21.05
C ASN A 27 -1.38 0.97 -19.99
N PHE A 28 -1.99 0.25 -19.04
CA PHE A 28 -1.30 -0.40 -17.93
C PHE A 28 -0.10 -1.26 -18.34
N GLU A 29 -0.28 -2.23 -19.25
CA GLU A 29 0.80 -3.11 -19.71
C GLU A 29 1.97 -2.33 -20.32
N LYS A 30 1.66 -1.30 -21.12
CA LYS A 30 2.66 -0.46 -21.78
C LYS A 30 3.49 0.31 -20.76
N GLU A 31 2.85 0.95 -19.79
CA GLU A 31 3.54 1.79 -18.82
C GLU A 31 4.31 0.94 -17.78
N LEU A 32 3.78 -0.21 -17.38
CA LEU A 32 4.52 -1.18 -16.57
C LEU A 32 5.81 -1.62 -17.28
N CYS A 33 5.75 -1.85 -18.60
CA CYS A 33 6.93 -2.19 -19.39
C CYS A 33 7.98 -1.06 -19.41
N GLU A 34 7.56 0.21 -19.45
CA GLU A 34 8.50 1.34 -19.37
C GLU A 34 9.15 1.45 -17.98
N ILE A 35 8.40 1.16 -16.91
CA ILE A 35 8.95 1.08 -15.55
C ILE A 35 10.00 -0.03 -15.46
N ILE A 36 9.69 -1.24 -15.93
CA ILE A 36 10.61 -2.39 -15.90
C ILE A 36 11.93 -2.08 -16.61
N LYS A 37 11.90 -1.38 -17.75
CA LYS A 37 13.11 -0.95 -18.47
C LYS A 37 13.93 0.09 -17.70
N LEU A 38 13.29 0.90 -16.86
CA LEU A 38 13.94 1.98 -16.13
C LEU A 38 14.55 1.49 -14.82
N ILE A 39 13.95 0.51 -14.14
CA ILE A 39 14.46 0.02 -12.86
C ILE A 39 15.84 -0.68 -12.96
N GLU A 40 16.30 -1.02 -14.17
CA GLU A 40 17.70 -1.46 -14.39
C GLU A 40 18.72 -0.38 -13.98
N GLU A 41 18.37 0.90 -14.16
CA GLU A 41 19.25 2.06 -13.91
C GLU A 41 18.75 2.94 -12.76
N TYR A 42 17.43 3.06 -12.60
CA TYR A 42 16.75 3.91 -11.63
C TYR A 42 16.15 3.06 -10.51
N LYS A 43 17.02 2.55 -9.63
CA LYS A 43 16.72 1.54 -8.61
C LYS A 43 16.05 2.05 -7.33
N ILE A 44 15.86 3.37 -7.19
CA ILE A 44 15.16 3.99 -6.06
C ILE A 44 13.72 4.26 -6.47
N ILE A 45 12.77 3.64 -5.76
CA ILE A 45 11.33 3.70 -6.06
C ILE A 45 10.63 4.39 -4.90
N ALA A 46 10.13 5.61 -5.09
CA ALA A 46 9.24 6.22 -4.12
C ALA A 46 7.79 5.79 -4.36
N LEU A 47 7.10 5.49 -3.27
CA LEU A 47 5.74 4.99 -3.23
C LEU A 47 4.86 5.93 -2.40
N ASP A 48 3.63 6.10 -2.85
CA ASP A 48 2.52 6.67 -2.08
C ASP A 48 1.20 6.05 -2.58
N THR A 49 0.15 6.03 -1.75
CA THR A 49 -1.16 5.49 -2.14
C THR A 49 -2.31 6.36 -1.67
N GLU A 50 -3.39 6.38 -2.46
CA GLU A 50 -4.66 6.97 -2.02
C GLU A 50 -5.68 5.86 -1.80
N PHE A 51 -6.41 5.95 -0.69
CA PHE A 51 -7.33 4.91 -0.24
C PHE A 51 -8.54 5.49 0.50
N PRO A 52 -9.59 4.70 0.76
CA PRO A 52 -10.90 5.20 1.20
C PRO A 52 -10.98 5.67 2.66
N GLY A 53 -9.83 5.90 3.29
CA GLY A 53 -9.68 6.21 4.71
C GLY A 53 -9.78 5.00 5.63
N ILE A 54 -9.81 5.31 6.93
CA ILE A 54 -9.87 4.33 8.01
C ILE A 54 -11.31 3.84 8.18
N GLN A 55 -11.52 2.54 7.98
CA GLN A 55 -12.86 1.95 7.99
C GLN A 55 -13.33 1.59 9.39
N GLN A 56 -12.43 0.97 10.17
CA GLN A 56 -12.74 0.39 11.45
C GLN A 56 -11.58 0.53 12.43
N LEU A 57 -11.91 0.82 13.69
CA LEU A 57 -10.95 0.87 14.77
C LEU A 57 -10.78 -0.51 15.41
N PRO A 58 -9.56 -0.85 15.86
CA PRO A 58 -9.32 -2.13 16.51
C PRO A 58 -9.98 -2.14 17.89
N TYR A 59 -10.81 -3.15 18.14
CA TYR A 59 -11.39 -3.39 19.46
C TYR A 59 -10.37 -4.06 20.39
N LYS A 60 -10.18 -3.51 21.60
CA LYS A 60 -9.29 -4.03 22.66
C LYS A 60 -7.91 -4.49 22.17
N VAL A 61 -6.94 -3.58 22.21
CA VAL A 61 -5.55 -3.90 21.88
C VAL A 61 -4.77 -4.25 23.16
N SER A 62 -4.19 -5.45 23.22
CA SER A 62 -3.42 -5.93 24.37
C SER A 62 -2.19 -5.08 24.68
N HIS A 63 -1.54 -4.54 23.66
CA HIS A 63 -0.37 -3.68 23.79
C HIS A 63 -0.48 -2.46 22.87
N GLU A 64 -0.17 -1.26 23.38
CA GLU A 64 -0.23 -0.01 22.59
C GLU A 64 0.54 -0.10 21.26
N LYS A 65 1.66 -0.84 21.23
CA LYS A 65 2.48 -1.08 20.04
C LYS A 65 1.79 -1.83 18.90
N ASP A 66 0.71 -2.54 19.20
CA ASP A 66 -0.04 -3.31 18.20
C ASP A 66 -1.21 -2.50 17.62
N PHE A 67 -1.51 -1.32 18.18
CA PHE A 67 -2.70 -0.56 17.82
C PHE A 67 -2.69 -0.14 16.35
N GLU A 68 -1.61 0.49 15.91
CA GLU A 68 -1.49 1.00 14.54
C GLU A 68 -1.51 -0.13 13.51
N PHE A 69 -0.81 -1.24 13.79
CA PHE A 69 -0.86 -2.40 12.92
C PHE A 69 -2.27 -2.99 12.79
N LYS A 70 -2.98 -3.16 13.92
CA LYS A 70 -4.36 -3.68 13.89
C LYS A 70 -5.31 -2.73 13.20
N LEU A 71 -5.15 -1.42 13.39
CA LEU A 71 -5.93 -0.39 12.70
C LEU A 71 -5.77 -0.50 11.17
N ILE A 72 -4.53 -0.63 10.71
CA ILE A 72 -4.22 -0.84 9.29
C ILE A 72 -4.86 -2.12 8.79
N ARG A 73 -4.64 -3.25 9.47
CA ARG A 73 -5.17 -4.56 9.08
C ARG A 73 -6.69 -4.57 8.95
N GLU A 74 -7.43 -4.07 9.95
CA GLU A 74 -8.90 -4.06 9.90
C GLU A 74 -9.44 -3.11 8.82
N SER A 75 -8.74 -2.01 8.55
CA SER A 75 -9.14 -1.08 7.49
C SER A 75 -8.91 -1.65 6.09
N VAL A 76 -7.71 -2.19 5.83
CA VAL A 76 -7.32 -2.77 4.54
C VAL A 76 -8.15 -4.00 4.20
N LYS A 77 -8.57 -4.79 5.20
CA LYS A 77 -9.45 -5.96 4.99
C LYS A 77 -10.75 -5.63 4.25
N ASN A 78 -11.34 -4.47 4.50
CA ASN A 78 -12.70 -4.14 4.06
C ASN A 78 -12.75 -3.02 3.01
N SER A 79 -11.60 -2.55 2.54
CA SER A 79 -11.53 -1.43 1.60
C SER A 79 -10.58 -1.71 0.46
N LYS A 80 -10.71 -0.89 -0.58
CA LYS A 80 -10.12 -1.09 -1.88
C LYS A 80 -9.21 0.10 -2.19
N ILE A 81 -7.98 -0.15 -2.62
CA ILE A 81 -7.06 0.91 -3.03
C ILE A 81 -7.63 1.74 -4.18
N ILE A 82 -7.36 3.05 -4.20
CA ILE A 82 -7.88 3.99 -5.21
C ILE A 82 -6.78 4.39 -6.20
N GLN A 83 -5.61 4.80 -5.69
CA GLN A 83 -4.43 5.08 -6.52
C GLN A 83 -3.15 4.52 -5.90
N ILE A 84 -2.18 4.21 -6.77
CA ILE A 84 -0.79 3.97 -6.40
C ILE A 84 0.09 4.92 -7.21
N GLY A 85 1.02 5.58 -6.55
CA GLY A 85 2.01 6.46 -7.14
C GLY A 85 3.39 5.84 -7.06
N ILE A 86 4.12 5.85 -8.18
CA ILE A 86 5.50 5.39 -8.24
C ILE A 86 6.34 6.47 -8.89
N SER A 87 7.45 6.85 -8.25
CA SER A 87 8.47 7.72 -8.85
C SER A 87 9.86 7.10 -8.76
N LEU A 88 10.63 7.19 -9.84
CA LEU A 88 11.94 6.54 -9.98
C LEU A 88 13.09 7.54 -9.95
N ALA A 89 14.19 7.16 -9.30
CA ALA A 89 15.50 7.81 -9.42
C ALA A 89 16.62 6.77 -9.30
N ASN A 90 17.83 7.13 -9.68
CA ASN A 90 19.01 6.32 -9.38
C ASN A 90 19.56 6.64 -7.98
N GLU A 91 20.60 5.92 -7.57
CA GLU A 91 21.26 6.11 -6.28
C GLU A 91 21.83 7.52 -6.09
N ASP A 92 22.11 8.27 -7.16
CA ASP A 92 22.66 9.63 -7.11
C ASP A 92 21.59 10.73 -7.11
N GLY A 93 20.31 10.36 -7.01
CA GLY A 93 19.19 11.29 -7.07
C GLY A 93 19.01 11.90 -8.45
N GLU A 94 19.34 11.14 -9.49
CA GLU A 94 19.16 11.52 -10.89
C GLU A 94 17.97 10.79 -11.51
N VAL A 95 17.34 11.47 -12.46
CA VAL A 95 16.18 10.99 -13.21
C VAL A 95 16.43 11.10 -14.72
N PRO A 96 15.69 10.38 -15.56
CA PRO A 96 15.75 10.56 -17.01
C PRO A 96 15.40 12.00 -17.42
N ALA A 97 16.18 12.58 -18.34
CA ALA A 97 15.92 13.93 -18.83
C ALA A 97 14.89 14.00 -19.96
N ASP A 98 14.66 12.87 -20.64
CA ASP A 98 13.98 12.78 -21.93
C ASP A 98 12.70 11.93 -21.89
N ARG A 99 12.34 11.40 -20.71
CA ARG A 99 11.16 10.55 -20.53
C ARG A 99 10.57 10.67 -19.12
N PRO A 100 9.28 10.31 -18.95
CA PRO A 100 8.65 10.30 -17.64
C PRO A 100 9.34 9.34 -16.67
N PHE A 101 9.24 9.66 -15.38
CA PHE A 101 9.75 8.84 -14.28
C PHE A 101 8.79 8.79 -13.09
N THR A 102 7.55 9.26 -13.29
CA THR A 102 6.47 9.24 -12.29
C THR A 102 5.20 8.70 -12.93
N TRP A 103 4.59 7.69 -12.30
CA TRP A 103 3.34 7.07 -12.72
C TRP A 103 2.30 7.13 -11.61
N GLN A 104 1.06 7.29 -12.02
CA GLN A 104 -0.12 7.30 -11.16
C GLN A 104 -1.09 6.23 -11.66
N PHE A 105 -1.11 5.08 -11.00
CA PHE A 105 -2.00 3.98 -11.30
C PHE A 105 -3.37 4.26 -10.69
N ASN A 106 -4.39 4.31 -11.54
CA ASN A 106 -5.77 4.59 -11.16
C ASN A 106 -6.57 3.28 -11.17
N PHE A 107 -7.04 2.84 -9.99
CA PHE A 107 -7.71 1.55 -9.84
C PHE A 107 -9.22 1.64 -10.02
N ASN A 108 -9.83 0.54 -10.47
CA ASN A 108 -11.28 0.45 -10.57
C ASN A 108 -11.93 0.62 -9.20
N PHE A 109 -12.75 1.65 -9.02
CA PHE A 109 -13.43 1.94 -7.76
C PHE A 109 -14.82 2.48 -8.04
N ASP A 110 -15.82 1.92 -7.36
CA ASP A 110 -17.22 2.31 -7.49
C ASP A 110 -17.70 2.95 -6.19
N GLU A 111 -17.77 4.27 -6.12
CA GLU A 111 -18.17 5.00 -4.91
C GLU A 111 -19.58 4.68 -4.39
N GLU A 112 -20.43 4.04 -5.20
CA GLU A 112 -21.77 3.60 -4.79
C GLU A 112 -21.76 2.25 -4.08
N ASN A 113 -20.79 1.39 -4.40
CA ASN A 113 -20.75 -0.02 -3.96
C ASN A 113 -19.54 -0.34 -3.08
N ASP A 114 -18.44 0.40 -3.23
CA ASP A 114 -17.20 0.22 -2.50
C ASP A 114 -17.18 1.08 -1.24
N GLN A 115 -16.61 0.55 -0.16
CA GLN A 115 -16.57 1.25 1.12
C GLN A 115 -15.63 2.46 1.07
N ILE A 116 -16.19 3.64 1.37
CA ILE A 116 -15.45 4.89 1.52
C ILE A 116 -16.10 5.76 2.60
N LYS A 117 -15.28 6.43 3.43
CA LYS A 117 -15.77 7.43 4.38
C LYS A 117 -16.06 8.74 3.64
N GLN A 118 -17.15 9.42 3.98
CA GLN A 118 -17.52 10.69 3.34
C GLN A 118 -16.39 11.74 3.40
N GLU A 119 -15.69 11.86 4.53
CA GLU A 119 -14.53 12.76 4.68
C GLU A 119 -13.42 12.45 3.65
N SER A 120 -13.14 11.17 3.42
CA SER A 120 -12.13 10.72 2.45
C SER A 120 -12.62 10.92 1.02
N LEU A 121 -13.90 10.66 0.75
CA LEU A 121 -14.51 10.91 -0.55
C LEU A 121 -14.43 12.38 -0.95
N ASP A 122 -14.81 13.29 -0.03
CA ASP A 122 -14.78 14.73 -0.27
C ASP A 122 -13.35 15.23 -0.45
N LEU A 123 -12.41 14.76 0.37
CA LEU A 123 -11.00 15.11 0.26
C LEU A 123 -10.43 14.70 -1.10
N LEU A 124 -10.68 13.47 -1.54
CA LEU A 124 -10.16 12.95 -2.81
C LEU A 124 -10.82 13.62 -4.02
N LYS A 125 -12.14 13.90 -3.97
CA LYS A 125 -12.81 14.68 -5.02
C LYS A 125 -12.22 16.09 -5.12
N ASN A 126 -11.97 16.75 -3.99
CA ASN A 126 -11.34 18.07 -3.96
C ASN A 126 -9.88 18.04 -4.45
N ALA A 127 -9.18 16.92 -4.27
CA ALA A 127 -7.84 16.69 -4.81
C ALA A 127 -7.83 16.43 -6.33
N GLY A 128 -9.02 16.26 -6.95
CA GLY A 128 -9.17 16.06 -8.38
C GLY A 128 -9.32 14.61 -8.82
N ILE A 129 -9.62 13.68 -7.90
CA ILE A 129 -9.93 12.29 -8.25
C ILE A 129 -11.32 12.21 -8.89
N ASP A 130 -11.36 11.73 -10.13
CA ASP A 130 -12.62 11.49 -10.85
C ASP A 130 -13.09 10.04 -10.67
N PHE A 131 -13.96 9.82 -9.67
CA PHE A 131 -14.54 8.52 -9.37
C PHE A 131 -15.37 7.92 -10.51
N LYS A 132 -15.90 8.75 -11.43
CA LYS A 132 -16.63 8.22 -12.61
C LYS A 132 -15.65 7.57 -13.57
N GLU A 133 -14.47 8.17 -13.76
CA GLU A 133 -13.43 7.59 -14.59
C GLU A 133 -12.77 6.39 -13.90
N LEU A 134 -12.57 6.39 -12.58
CA LEU A 134 -12.14 5.20 -11.83
C LEU A 134 -13.07 4.01 -12.10
N LYS A 135 -14.39 4.18 -11.95
CA LYS A 135 -15.39 3.13 -12.20
C LYS A 135 -15.36 2.64 -13.65
N LYS A 136 -15.12 3.53 -14.61
CA LYS A 136 -15.21 3.25 -16.06
C LYS A 136 -13.95 2.61 -16.64
N ARG A 137 -12.76 3.07 -16.25
CA ARG A 137 -11.49 2.73 -16.90
C ARG A 137 -10.35 2.38 -15.93
N GLY A 138 -10.65 2.33 -14.63
CA GLY A 138 -9.65 1.98 -13.62
C GLY A 138 -9.13 0.55 -13.80
N ILE A 139 -7.88 0.35 -13.37
CA ILE A 139 -7.15 -0.91 -13.45
C ILE A 139 -7.80 -1.94 -12.52
N SER A 140 -7.97 -3.19 -12.99
CA SER A 140 -8.30 -4.33 -12.14
C SER A 140 -7.16 -4.63 -11.17
N ARG A 141 -7.50 -4.83 -9.89
CA ARG A 141 -6.51 -5.16 -8.84
C ARG A 141 -5.88 -6.53 -9.09
N GLU A 142 -6.67 -7.46 -9.62
CA GLU A 142 -6.25 -8.80 -10.00
C GLU A 142 -5.21 -8.71 -11.11
N GLN A 143 -5.51 -7.99 -12.20
CA GLN A 143 -4.56 -7.83 -13.30
C GLN A 143 -3.29 -7.08 -12.87
N PHE A 144 -3.42 -6.06 -12.02
CA PHE A 144 -2.26 -5.40 -11.42
C PHE A 144 -1.40 -6.40 -10.66
N SER A 145 -2.01 -7.23 -9.83
CA SER A 145 -1.31 -8.23 -9.03
C SER A 145 -0.60 -9.27 -9.90
N ASP A 146 -1.28 -9.79 -10.92
CA ASP A 146 -0.72 -10.78 -11.85
C ASP A 146 0.51 -10.21 -12.57
N LEU A 147 0.38 -9.06 -13.24
CA LEU A 147 1.46 -8.49 -14.05
C LEU A 147 2.62 -7.97 -13.20
N VAL A 148 2.35 -7.42 -12.01
CA VAL A 148 3.42 -6.99 -11.09
C VAL A 148 4.16 -8.20 -10.52
N SER A 149 3.45 -9.29 -10.21
CA SER A 149 4.06 -10.53 -9.70
C SER A 149 4.94 -11.23 -10.73
N GLU A 150 4.68 -11.02 -12.03
CA GLU A 150 5.51 -11.49 -13.14
C GLU A 150 6.67 -10.54 -13.49
N SER A 151 6.78 -9.40 -12.79
CA SER A 151 7.81 -8.38 -13.06
C SER A 151 8.91 -8.37 -12.00
N ASP A 152 10.07 -7.79 -12.36
CA ASP A 152 11.22 -7.65 -11.45
C ASP A 152 11.10 -6.43 -10.49
N ILE A 153 9.91 -5.82 -10.37
CA ILE A 153 9.71 -4.65 -9.49
C ILE A 153 9.58 -5.04 -8.00
N ILE A 154 9.16 -6.28 -7.73
CA ILE A 154 9.09 -6.89 -6.40
C ILE A 154 10.08 -8.06 -6.32
N LEU A 155 10.34 -8.56 -5.11
CA LEU A 155 11.27 -9.68 -4.86
C LEU A 155 12.70 -9.40 -5.35
N ASN A 156 13.04 -8.13 -5.58
CA ASN A 156 14.31 -7.70 -6.17
C ASN A 156 15.17 -6.98 -5.11
N GLU A 157 16.28 -7.61 -4.74
CA GLU A 157 17.22 -7.11 -3.72
C GLU A 157 18.01 -5.88 -4.18
N GLU A 158 18.04 -5.57 -5.48
CA GLU A 158 18.70 -4.38 -6.01
C GLU A 158 17.84 -3.12 -5.89
N LEU A 159 16.53 -3.27 -5.68
CA LEU A 159 15.60 -2.15 -5.59
C LEU A 159 15.48 -1.65 -4.16
N THR A 160 15.38 -0.33 -4.02
CA THR A 160 15.11 0.34 -2.74
C THR A 160 13.82 1.13 -2.81
N TRP A 161 12.89 0.79 -1.93
CA TRP A 161 11.58 1.42 -1.82
C TRP A 161 11.60 2.53 -0.76
N ILE A 162 11.07 3.69 -1.11
CA ILE A 162 10.98 4.87 -0.26
C ILE A 162 9.51 5.19 -0.05
N VAL A 163 9.11 5.45 1.19
CA VAL A 163 7.72 5.75 1.52
C VAL A 163 7.68 6.82 2.61
N PHE A 164 6.54 7.50 2.79
CA PHE A 164 6.32 8.40 3.92
C PHE A 164 5.15 7.90 4.77
N HIS A 165 5.43 7.37 5.97
CA HIS A 165 4.41 6.80 6.87
C HIS A 165 3.70 5.59 6.22
N GLY A 166 4.49 4.66 5.70
CA GLY A 166 4.07 3.69 4.69
C GLY A 166 3.26 2.47 5.14
N GLY A 167 2.72 2.51 6.36
CA GLY A 167 2.02 1.35 6.94
C GLY A 167 0.83 0.90 6.11
N PHE A 168 -0.02 1.85 5.71
CA PHE A 168 -1.17 1.57 4.84
C PHE A 168 -0.74 1.22 3.41
N ASP A 169 0.21 1.97 2.85
CA ASP A 169 0.70 1.79 1.48
C ASP A 169 1.13 0.34 1.23
N PHE A 170 2.02 -0.17 2.08
CA PHE A 170 2.49 -1.54 1.95
C PHE A 170 1.43 -2.57 2.33
N ALA A 171 0.51 -2.26 3.23
CA ALA A 171 -0.57 -3.19 3.57
C ALA A 171 -1.52 -3.43 2.38
N TYR A 172 -1.88 -2.39 1.61
CA TYR A 172 -2.66 -2.56 0.39
C TYR A 172 -1.90 -3.32 -0.69
N LEU A 173 -0.64 -2.94 -0.95
CA LEU A 173 0.21 -3.63 -1.92
C LEU A 173 0.36 -5.12 -1.57
N LEU A 174 0.69 -5.43 -0.31
CA LEU A 174 0.84 -6.81 0.12
C LEU A 174 -0.47 -7.59 0.08
N GLN A 175 -1.62 -6.98 0.43
CA GLN A 175 -2.90 -7.67 0.31
C GLN A 175 -3.18 -8.08 -1.15
N MET A 176 -2.94 -7.17 -2.10
CA MET A 176 -3.12 -7.44 -3.52
C MET A 176 -2.15 -8.52 -4.01
N LEU A 177 -0.84 -8.34 -3.77
CA LEU A 177 0.20 -9.23 -4.29
C LEU A 177 0.24 -10.61 -3.60
N TYR A 178 -0.11 -10.68 -2.33
CA TYR A 178 -0.19 -11.94 -1.58
C TYR A 178 -1.48 -12.71 -1.92
N GLY A 179 -2.50 -12.06 -2.48
CA GLY A 179 -3.78 -12.67 -2.83
C GLY A 179 -4.56 -13.19 -1.61
N SER A 180 -4.26 -12.68 -0.42
CA SER A 180 -4.83 -13.12 0.85
C SER A 180 -4.79 -12.00 1.89
N PRO A 181 -5.60 -12.07 2.95
CA PRO A 181 -5.52 -11.10 4.04
C PRO A 181 -4.09 -10.99 4.59
N ILE A 182 -3.67 -9.76 4.92
CA ILE A 182 -2.36 -9.54 5.51
C ILE A 182 -2.24 -10.25 6.88
N PRO A 183 -1.03 -10.61 7.33
CA PRO A 183 -0.83 -11.41 8.54
C PRO A 183 -1.45 -10.82 9.81
N ASP A 184 -1.76 -11.67 10.81
CA ASP A 184 -2.41 -11.25 12.06
C ASP A 184 -1.48 -10.55 13.06
N SER A 185 -0.17 -10.64 12.84
CA SER A 185 0.84 -10.02 13.71
C SER A 185 1.78 -9.12 12.91
N SER A 186 2.22 -8.03 13.54
CA SER A 186 3.18 -7.09 12.95
C SER A 186 4.49 -7.77 12.57
N SER A 187 4.97 -8.74 13.37
CA SER A 187 6.16 -9.53 13.06
C SER A 187 6.01 -10.35 11.78
N SER A 188 4.87 -11.03 11.59
CA SER A 188 4.62 -11.80 10.37
C SER A 188 4.40 -10.90 9.16
N PHE A 189 3.78 -9.73 9.36
CA PHE A 189 3.69 -8.70 8.33
C PHE A 189 5.08 -8.21 7.89
N TYR A 190 5.99 -7.97 8.82
CA TYR A 190 7.38 -7.59 8.49
C TYR A 190 8.11 -8.68 7.70
N ASN A 191 7.90 -9.95 8.02
CA ASN A 191 8.50 -11.05 7.25
C ASN A 191 7.98 -11.06 5.81
N LEU A 192 6.68 -10.84 5.63
CA LEU A 192 6.05 -10.74 4.32
C LEU A 192 6.56 -9.51 3.56
N LEU A 193 6.58 -8.34 4.21
CA LEU A 193 7.11 -7.10 3.66
C LEU A 193 8.55 -7.27 3.14
N LYS A 194 9.45 -7.80 3.98
CA LYS A 194 10.86 -8.02 3.62
C LYS A 194 11.03 -9.02 2.48
N SER A 195 10.10 -9.96 2.32
CA SER A 195 10.15 -10.90 1.21
C SER A 195 9.84 -10.19 -0.11
N PHE A 196 8.74 -9.42 -0.17
CA PHE A 196 8.29 -8.70 -1.38
C PHE A 196 9.11 -7.45 -1.69
N PHE A 197 9.56 -6.75 -0.66
CA PHE A 197 10.25 -5.46 -0.72
C PHE A 197 11.49 -5.52 0.20
N PRO A 198 12.61 -6.08 -0.29
CA PRO A 198 13.77 -6.37 0.56
C PRO A 198 14.41 -5.14 1.20
N ASN A 199 14.31 -3.97 0.57
CA ASN A 199 14.90 -2.73 1.06
C ASN A 199 13.85 -1.61 1.09
N VAL A 200 13.37 -1.26 2.28
CA VAL A 200 12.40 -0.17 2.48
C VAL A 200 12.96 0.89 3.43
N TYR A 201 12.77 2.16 3.08
CA TYR A 201 12.97 3.29 3.98
C TYR A 201 11.69 4.08 4.15
N ASP A 202 11.21 4.15 5.40
CA ASP A 202 10.12 5.05 5.79
C ASP A 202 10.70 6.41 6.22
N VAL A 203 10.52 7.42 5.37
CA VAL A 203 10.98 8.79 5.60
C VAL A 203 10.42 9.37 6.90
N LYS A 204 9.17 9.05 7.26
CA LYS A 204 8.56 9.50 8.52
C LYS A 204 9.30 8.93 9.73
N TYR A 205 9.76 7.68 9.64
CA TYR A 205 10.60 7.07 10.65
C TYR A 205 12.02 7.66 10.69
N LEU A 206 12.60 7.98 9.53
CA LEU A 206 13.93 8.59 9.46
C LEU A 206 13.97 9.97 10.14
N ILE A 207 12.90 10.77 10.04
CA ILE A 207 12.81 12.11 10.62
C ILE A 207 12.22 12.16 12.04
N LYS A 208 11.89 11.02 12.66
CA LYS A 208 11.19 10.97 13.96
C LYS A 208 11.88 11.71 15.10
N ASP A 209 13.20 11.88 15.03
CA ASP A 209 14.01 12.57 16.04
C ASP A 209 14.31 14.03 15.68
N LEU A 210 13.89 14.49 14.49
CA LEU A 210 14.12 15.86 14.04
C LEU A 210 13.03 16.76 14.66
N GLN A 211 13.39 17.56 15.67
CA GLN A 211 12.46 18.32 16.50
C GLN A 211 11.43 19.15 15.71
N TYR A 212 11.82 19.76 14.59
CA TYR A 212 10.96 20.61 13.76
C TYR A 212 10.12 19.85 12.72
N MET A 213 10.44 18.58 12.44
CA MET A 213 9.83 17.80 11.35
C MET A 213 9.11 16.54 11.84
N LYS A 214 9.42 16.04 13.03
CA LYS A 214 8.91 14.75 13.54
C LYS A 214 7.39 14.65 13.54
N ASP A 215 6.66 15.75 13.76
CA ASP A 215 5.20 15.78 13.84
C ASP A 215 4.53 16.29 12.54
N SER A 216 5.32 16.63 11.54
CA SER A 216 4.84 17.21 10.28
C SER A 216 4.42 16.15 9.26
N GLY A 217 3.34 16.38 8.52
CA GLY A 217 3.00 15.59 7.33
C GLY A 217 3.91 15.92 6.14
N LEU A 218 3.85 15.11 5.07
CA LEU A 218 4.75 15.19 3.91
C LEU A 218 4.89 16.62 3.34
N ASN A 219 3.76 17.30 3.09
CA ASN A 219 3.77 18.67 2.56
C ASN A 219 4.53 19.67 3.42
N LYS A 220 4.32 19.61 4.74
CA LYS A 220 5.01 20.51 5.66
C LYS A 220 6.51 20.18 5.72
N VAL A 221 6.87 18.90 5.71
CA VAL A 221 8.29 18.48 5.62
C VAL A 221 8.93 19.00 4.34
N ALA A 222 8.26 18.88 3.20
CA ALA A 222 8.75 19.40 1.92
C ALA A 222 8.95 20.92 1.93
N GLN A 223 8.02 21.67 2.52
CA GLN A 223 8.13 23.13 2.69
C GLN A 223 9.37 23.52 3.50
N GLU A 224 9.59 22.86 4.65
CA GLU A 224 10.77 23.10 5.50
C GLU A 224 12.09 22.79 4.77
N LEU A 225 12.08 21.75 3.94
CA LEU A 225 13.22 21.34 3.13
C LEU A 225 13.37 22.10 1.80
N LYS A 226 12.42 23.00 1.50
CA LYS A 226 12.34 23.75 0.24
C LYS A 226 12.32 22.84 -0.99
N VAL A 227 11.56 21.75 -0.91
CA VAL A 227 11.27 20.85 -2.02
C VAL A 227 9.95 21.26 -2.64
N ASP A 228 9.98 21.69 -3.90
CA ASP A 228 8.79 22.11 -4.65
C ASP A 228 7.95 20.88 -5.04
N ARG A 229 6.63 20.95 -4.83
CA ARG A 229 5.69 19.93 -5.30
C ARG A 229 5.43 20.11 -6.81
N ILE A 230 5.40 19.00 -7.54
CA ILE A 230 4.97 18.93 -8.93
C ILE A 230 3.74 18.02 -9.00
N GLY A 231 2.61 18.57 -9.44
CA GLY A 231 1.33 17.87 -9.47
C GLY A 231 0.39 18.24 -8.31
N PRO A 232 -0.86 17.76 -8.35
CA PRO A 232 -1.86 18.05 -7.33
C PRO A 232 -1.50 17.40 -5.98
N GLN A 233 -1.82 18.05 -4.86
CA GLN A 233 -1.69 17.43 -3.53
C GLN A 233 -2.80 16.40 -3.33
N HIS A 234 -2.51 15.30 -2.62
CA HIS A 234 -3.47 14.20 -2.38
C HIS A 234 -3.83 13.44 -3.66
N GLN A 235 -2.81 13.26 -4.50
CA GLN A 235 -2.84 12.24 -5.56
C GLN A 235 -1.51 11.50 -5.54
N ALA A 236 -1.59 10.17 -5.62
CA ALA A 236 -0.47 9.30 -5.30
C ALA A 236 0.78 9.57 -6.17
N GLY A 237 0.61 9.90 -7.46
CA GLY A 237 1.74 10.21 -8.35
C GLY A 237 2.53 11.44 -7.90
N SER A 238 1.83 12.51 -7.50
CA SER A 238 2.43 13.75 -7.02
C SER A 238 3.05 13.58 -5.63
N ASP A 239 2.38 12.85 -4.74
CA ASP A 239 2.85 12.59 -3.38
C ASP A 239 4.05 11.62 -3.34
N SER A 240 4.09 10.60 -4.21
CA SER A 240 5.29 9.75 -4.38
C SER A 240 6.49 10.54 -4.93
N LEU A 241 6.28 11.45 -5.89
CA LEU A 241 7.34 12.33 -6.39
C LEU A 241 7.86 13.28 -5.30
N LEU A 242 6.96 13.86 -4.50
CA LEU A 242 7.35 14.71 -3.37
C LEU A 242 8.13 13.91 -2.32
N THR A 243 7.69 12.69 -2.02
CA THR A 243 8.37 11.74 -1.13
C THR A 243 9.80 11.46 -1.61
N LEU A 244 9.98 11.22 -2.91
CA LEU A 244 11.31 11.03 -3.54
C LEU A 244 12.20 12.25 -3.31
N GLY A 245 11.69 13.46 -3.61
CA GLY A 245 12.43 14.71 -3.43
C GLY A 245 12.85 14.97 -1.98
N VAL A 246 11.93 14.76 -1.04
CA VAL A 246 12.20 14.87 0.41
C VAL A 246 13.27 13.89 0.85
N PHE A 247 13.20 12.63 0.39
CA PHE A 247 14.17 11.60 0.74
C PHE A 247 15.60 11.98 0.32
N PHE A 248 15.80 12.36 -0.94
CA PHE A 248 17.13 12.75 -1.42
C PHE A 248 17.64 14.00 -0.70
N LYS A 249 16.76 14.97 -0.43
CA LYS A 249 17.12 16.18 0.30
C LYS A 249 17.61 15.87 1.73
N LEU A 250 16.94 14.96 2.44
CA LEU A 250 17.33 14.55 3.79
C LEU A 250 18.60 13.68 3.81
N ARG A 251 18.77 12.85 2.78
CA ARG A 251 19.94 11.97 2.63
C ARG A 251 21.23 12.77 2.46
N ASP A 252 21.20 13.84 1.70
CA ASP A 252 22.38 14.67 1.44
C ASP A 252 22.84 15.44 2.68
N ASP A 253 21.89 15.82 3.55
CA ASP A 253 22.17 16.76 4.65
C ASP A 253 22.36 16.08 6.02
N VAL A 254 21.55 15.07 6.39
CA VAL A 254 21.37 14.73 7.84
C VAL A 254 21.39 13.22 8.16
N LEU A 255 20.99 12.32 7.24
CA LEU A 255 20.51 10.99 7.65
C LEU A 255 21.31 9.77 7.18
N GLN A 256 22.44 9.92 6.45
CA GLN A 256 23.18 8.77 5.89
C GLN A 256 23.53 7.67 6.91
N GLN A 257 23.96 8.04 8.12
CA GLN A 257 24.29 7.06 9.17
C GLN A 257 23.05 6.41 9.80
N LYS A 258 21.93 7.13 9.88
CA LYS A 258 20.66 6.60 10.44
C LYS A 258 19.98 5.63 9.49
N MET A 259 20.12 5.85 8.17
CA MET A 259 19.49 5.01 7.16
C MET A 259 19.89 3.54 7.30
N LYS A 260 21.18 3.20 7.41
CA LYS A 260 21.63 1.80 7.51
C LYS A 260 20.98 1.01 8.66
N LYS A 261 20.62 1.67 9.76
CA LYS A 261 19.97 1.04 10.93
C LYS A 261 18.44 1.02 10.86
N SER A 262 17.86 1.68 9.87
CA SER A 262 16.42 1.93 9.75
C SER A 262 15.81 1.26 8.53
N ILE A 263 16.56 0.41 7.83
CA ILE A 263 16.05 -0.37 6.70
C ILE A 263 14.96 -1.32 7.18
N ASN A 264 13.86 -1.39 6.43
CA ASN A 264 12.68 -2.19 6.73
C ASN A 264 12.04 -1.89 8.08
N VAL A 265 12.17 -0.64 8.57
CA VAL A 265 11.46 -0.16 9.76
C VAL A 265 10.38 0.82 9.32
N ILE A 266 9.11 0.43 9.48
CA ILE A 266 7.94 1.23 9.11
C ILE A 266 7.47 2.02 10.31
N TYR A 267 7.25 3.32 10.13
CA TYR A 267 6.82 4.20 11.21
C TYR A 267 5.53 3.69 11.86
N GLY A 268 5.53 3.57 13.18
CA GLY A 268 4.34 3.19 13.95
C GLY A 268 4.07 1.70 14.10
N ILE A 269 4.74 0.83 13.33
CA ILE A 269 4.49 -0.62 13.33
C ILE A 269 5.69 -1.36 13.93
N GLY A 270 5.46 -2.24 14.91
CA GLY A 270 6.48 -3.16 15.45
C GLY A 270 7.76 -2.43 15.90
N GLU A 271 8.89 -2.67 15.24
CA GLU A 271 10.17 -2.01 15.53
C GLU A 271 10.14 -0.49 15.32
N GLY A 272 9.23 0.01 14.48
CA GLY A 272 9.05 1.43 14.23
C GLY A 272 8.11 2.15 15.20
N PHE A 273 7.65 1.45 16.25
CA PHE A 273 6.76 2.00 17.27
C PHE A 273 7.38 3.17 18.06
N ILE A 274 6.62 4.25 18.25
CA ILE A 274 7.05 5.48 18.94
C ILE A 274 6.22 5.74 20.21
N VAL A 275 6.76 5.33 21.37
CA VAL A 275 6.10 5.38 22.69
C VAL A 275 5.48 6.75 23.02
N SER A 276 6.23 7.84 22.79
CA SER A 276 5.81 9.18 23.20
C SER A 276 4.58 9.71 22.46
N LYS A 277 4.28 9.16 21.27
CA LYS A 277 3.18 9.64 20.42
C LYS A 277 1.93 8.78 20.52
N THR A 278 2.05 7.52 20.90
CA THR A 278 0.92 6.59 20.86
C THR A 278 -0.19 6.98 21.82
N LYS A 279 0.11 7.57 22.98
CA LYS A 279 -0.92 8.02 23.93
C LYS A 279 -1.78 9.14 23.37
N ASP A 280 -1.16 10.16 22.79
CA ASP A 280 -1.86 11.27 22.15
C ASP A 280 -2.60 10.80 20.89
N TYR A 281 -2.00 9.88 20.14
CA TYR A 281 -2.59 9.27 18.94
C TYR A 281 -3.83 8.42 19.27
N LEU A 282 -3.73 7.49 20.23
CA LEU A 282 -4.85 6.70 20.73
C LEU A 282 -5.97 7.61 21.24
N GLN A 283 -5.62 8.66 21.99
CA GLN A 283 -6.60 9.63 22.47
C GLN A 283 -7.26 10.39 21.33
N HIS A 284 -6.49 10.81 20.31
CA HIS A 284 -7.03 11.45 19.11
C HIS A 284 -8.02 10.55 18.37
N TYR A 285 -7.70 9.27 18.17
CA TYR A 285 -8.63 8.32 17.54
C TYR A 285 -9.87 8.04 18.39
N LYS A 286 -9.72 7.93 19.72
CA LYS A 286 -10.85 7.80 20.64
C LYS A 286 -11.78 9.01 20.59
N LEU A 287 -11.23 10.21 20.45
CA LEU A 287 -12.00 11.45 20.31
C LEU A 287 -12.65 11.55 18.92
N LYS A 288 -11.88 11.32 17.86
CA LYS A 288 -12.34 11.43 16.46
C LYS A 288 -13.46 10.43 16.15
N TYR A 289 -13.39 9.23 16.71
CA TYR A 289 -14.35 8.15 16.44
C TYR A 289 -15.11 7.73 17.71
N HIS A 290 -15.44 8.69 18.58
CA HIS A 290 -16.02 8.45 19.90
C HIS A 290 -17.27 7.54 19.88
N GLN A 291 -18.19 7.76 18.93
CA GLN A 291 -19.41 6.97 18.79
C GLN A 291 -19.10 5.48 18.52
N GLN A 292 -18.15 5.19 17.62
CA GLN A 292 -17.75 3.81 17.32
C GLN A 292 -17.15 3.09 18.54
N TYR A 293 -16.41 3.81 19.39
CA TYR A 293 -15.90 3.23 20.65
C TYR A 293 -17.02 2.98 21.66
N GLN A 294 -17.98 3.91 21.80
CA GLN A 294 -19.12 3.74 22.70
C GLN A 294 -19.99 2.54 22.29
N ASP A 295 -20.29 2.39 21.01
CA ASP A 295 -21.11 1.27 20.49
C ASP A 295 -20.41 -0.08 20.71
N MET A 296 -19.09 -0.15 20.48
CA MET A 296 -18.32 -1.37 20.72
C MET A 296 -18.25 -1.72 22.21
N ASP A 297 -18.07 -0.73 23.09
CA ASP A 297 -18.04 -0.96 24.53
C ASP A 297 -19.42 -1.38 25.07
N TYR A 298 -20.50 -0.75 24.60
CA TYR A 298 -21.88 -1.13 24.93
C TYR A 298 -22.19 -2.57 24.48
N THR A 299 -21.89 -2.90 23.23
CA THR A 299 -22.11 -4.25 22.67
C THR A 299 -21.33 -5.30 23.45
N HIS A 300 -20.07 -5.01 23.80
CA HIS A 300 -19.25 -5.93 24.57
C HIS A 300 -19.71 -6.08 26.01
N GLN A 301 -20.12 -5.01 26.69
CA GLN A 301 -20.66 -5.07 28.04
C GLN A 301 -21.94 -5.91 28.08
N ASN A 302 -22.83 -5.74 27.12
CA ASN A 302 -24.07 -6.53 27.05
C ASN A 302 -23.80 -8.01 26.75
N PHE A 303 -22.82 -8.31 25.90
CA PHE A 303 -22.38 -9.68 25.64
C PHE A 303 -21.79 -10.36 26.89
N MET A 304 -20.91 -9.65 27.61
CA MET A 304 -20.30 -10.18 28.85
C MET A 304 -21.31 -10.34 29.98
N ASN A 305 -22.32 -9.47 30.03
CA ASN A 305 -23.37 -9.52 31.04
C ASN A 305 -24.52 -10.50 30.71
N GLN A 306 -24.49 -11.19 29.57
CA GLN A 306 -25.57 -12.05 29.06
C GLN A 306 -26.95 -11.36 28.99
N GLN A 307 -26.99 -10.03 28.95
CA GLN A 307 -28.21 -9.23 28.94
C GLN A 307 -28.70 -8.93 27.51
N MET A 308 -28.58 -9.88 26.60
CA MET A 308 -29.20 -9.75 25.27
C MET A 308 -30.53 -10.51 25.28
N PRO A 309 -31.69 -9.84 25.05
CA PRO A 309 -32.92 -10.54 24.73
C PRO A 309 -32.69 -11.41 23.49
N ASN A 310 -33.24 -12.63 23.49
CA ASN A 310 -33.16 -13.64 22.43
C ASN A 310 -32.38 -13.23 21.18
N MET A 311 -31.17 -13.78 21.04
CA MET A 311 -30.30 -13.59 19.86
C MET A 311 -31.02 -13.77 18.51
N THR A 312 -32.09 -14.57 18.48
CA THR A 312 -32.97 -14.77 17.32
C THR A 312 -33.61 -13.46 16.83
N ASP A 313 -34.14 -12.62 17.73
CA ASP A 313 -34.88 -11.41 17.37
C ASP A 313 -33.94 -10.30 16.87
N TYR A 314 -32.71 -10.23 17.43
CA TYR A 314 -31.67 -9.30 17.00
C TYR A 314 -31.12 -9.65 15.61
N PHE A 315 -30.86 -10.94 15.35
CA PHE A 315 -30.47 -11.39 14.02
C PHE A 315 -31.61 -11.22 13.01
N GLU A 316 -32.85 -11.56 13.37
CA GLU A 316 -34.02 -11.33 12.49
C GLU A 316 -34.16 -9.85 12.12
N GLN A 317 -34.03 -8.92 13.07
CA GLN A 317 -34.09 -7.48 12.78
C GLN A 317 -32.95 -6.99 11.86
N MET A 318 -31.76 -7.57 12.02
CA MET A 318 -30.61 -7.27 11.17
C MET A 318 -30.79 -7.82 9.74
N PHE A 319 -31.47 -8.98 9.61
CA PHE A 319 -31.76 -9.62 8.32
C PHE A 319 -32.98 -9.02 7.60
N THR A 320 -34.00 -8.52 8.32
CA THR A 320 -35.18 -7.87 7.70
C THR A 320 -34.86 -6.55 6.98
N ASN A 321 -33.70 -5.95 7.28
CA ASN A 321 -33.22 -4.73 6.61
C ASN A 321 -32.25 -5.00 5.44
N MET A 322 -32.00 -6.27 5.09
CA MET A 322 -31.23 -6.64 3.90
C MET A 322 -32.14 -7.09 2.74
N ASN A 323 -31.77 -6.65 1.54
CA ASN A 323 -32.49 -6.88 0.29
C ASN A 323 -32.69 -8.40 0.04
N PRO A 324 -33.87 -8.89 -0.45
CA PRO A 324 -34.23 -10.31 -0.44
C PRO A 324 -33.38 -11.26 -1.32
N PHE A 325 -32.37 -10.75 -2.03
CA PHE A 325 -31.59 -11.54 -3.00
C PHE A 325 -30.33 -12.22 -2.41
N GLN A 326 -30.05 -12.08 -1.10
CA GLN A 326 -28.86 -12.69 -0.46
C GLN A 326 -29.19 -13.88 0.47
N GLN A 327 -30.34 -14.53 0.29
CA GLN A 327 -30.89 -15.50 1.27
C GLN A 327 -30.32 -16.94 1.23
N PHE A 328 -29.17 -17.19 0.60
CA PHE A 328 -28.55 -18.53 0.62
C PHE A 328 -27.23 -18.52 1.39
N SER A 329 -27.25 -18.93 2.67
CA SER A 329 -26.18 -19.74 3.32
C SER A 329 -26.34 -19.90 4.85
N ALA A 330 -27.10 -19.04 5.53
CA ALA A 330 -27.08 -18.97 7.01
C ALA A 330 -27.44 -20.29 7.74
N HIS A 331 -28.32 -21.12 7.17
CA HIS A 331 -28.72 -22.39 7.78
C HIS A 331 -27.59 -23.46 7.81
N LYS A 332 -26.57 -23.34 6.94
CA LYS A 332 -25.38 -24.22 6.96
C LYS A 332 -24.32 -23.77 7.96
N ILE A 333 -24.31 -22.49 8.34
CA ILE A 333 -23.29 -21.93 9.24
C ILE A 333 -23.57 -22.33 10.69
N ILE A 334 -24.85 -22.37 11.09
CA ILE A 334 -25.26 -22.72 12.46
C ILE A 334 -24.98 -24.21 12.77
N GLN A 335 -25.13 -25.12 11.80
CA GLN A 335 -24.80 -26.53 11.98
C GLN A 335 -23.28 -26.82 12.04
N ASN A 336 -22.44 -25.98 11.44
CA ASN A 336 -20.98 -26.16 11.46
C ASN A 336 -20.32 -25.63 12.74
N LEU A 337 -20.93 -24.63 13.41
CA LEU A 337 -20.41 -24.06 14.66
C LEU A 337 -20.50 -25.02 15.85
N SER A 338 -21.41 -26.01 15.82
CA SER A 338 -21.53 -27.03 16.87
C SER A 338 -20.40 -28.08 16.82
N ASN A 339 -19.70 -28.22 15.67
CA ASN A 339 -18.76 -29.30 15.42
C ASN A 339 -17.28 -28.89 15.47
N HIS A 340 -16.94 -27.63 15.80
CA HIS A 340 -15.55 -27.13 15.73
C HIS A 340 -14.89 -26.81 17.08
N GLN A 341 -15.49 -27.19 18.20
CA GLN A 341 -14.86 -27.02 19.52
C GLN A 341 -13.78 -28.05 19.88
N ASN A 342 -13.44 -29.02 19.01
CA ASN A 342 -12.59 -30.15 19.41
C ASN A 342 -11.28 -30.39 18.63
N ASN A 343 -10.87 -29.55 17.69
CA ASN A 343 -9.56 -29.75 17.04
C ASN A 343 -8.93 -28.42 16.61
N MET A 344 -7.85 -28.01 17.28
CA MET A 344 -6.66 -27.35 16.70
C MET A 344 -5.59 -27.15 17.79
N GLN A 345 -4.91 -28.24 18.14
CA GLN A 345 -3.49 -28.20 18.50
C GLN A 345 -2.68 -28.57 17.24
N MET A 346 -1.43 -28.10 17.22
CA MET A 346 -0.32 -28.43 16.30
C MET A 346 -0.11 -27.47 15.13
N GLY A 347 0.95 -26.65 15.26
CA GLY A 347 1.53 -25.87 14.18
C GLY A 347 2.49 -26.70 13.32
N TYR A 348 2.56 -26.37 12.03
CA TYR A 348 3.63 -26.75 11.11
C TYR A 348 3.76 -25.72 9.99
N TYR A 349 5.00 -25.47 9.57
CA TYR A 349 5.37 -24.69 8.38
C TYR A 349 4.66 -25.21 7.12
N SER A 350 4.15 -24.31 6.27
CA SER A 350 3.34 -24.67 5.10
C SER A 350 4.20 -25.11 3.89
N PRO A 351 3.95 -26.30 3.30
CA PRO A 351 4.57 -26.79 2.05
C PRO A 351 4.41 -25.84 0.85
N PHE A 352 3.46 -24.91 0.91
CA PHE A 352 3.19 -23.92 -0.14
C PHE A 352 4.33 -22.91 -0.34
N PHE A 353 5.07 -22.58 0.73
CA PHE A 353 6.21 -21.66 0.67
C PHE A 353 7.36 -22.22 -0.17
N ASN A 354 7.65 -23.52 -0.03
CA ASN A 354 8.67 -24.20 -0.83
C ASN A 354 8.27 -24.30 -2.32
N ILE A 355 6.98 -24.41 -2.61
CA ILE A 355 6.46 -24.46 -3.98
C ILE A 355 6.56 -23.09 -4.66
N MET A 356 6.22 -22.00 -3.95
CA MET A 356 6.36 -20.63 -4.45
C MET A 356 7.84 -20.26 -4.66
N GLN A 357 8.73 -20.66 -3.73
CA GLN A 357 10.17 -20.42 -3.85
C GLN A 357 10.79 -21.20 -5.01
N GLN A 358 10.45 -22.49 -5.19
CA GLN A 358 10.91 -23.26 -6.35
C GLN A 358 10.34 -22.74 -7.67
N GLN A 359 9.10 -22.26 -7.69
CA GLN A 359 8.49 -21.69 -8.89
C GLN A 359 9.14 -20.33 -9.24
N ALA A 360 9.50 -19.51 -8.25
CA ALA A 360 10.24 -18.27 -8.46
C ALA A 360 11.67 -18.53 -8.98
N GLU A 361 12.38 -19.52 -8.45
CA GLU A 361 13.70 -19.94 -8.95
C GLU A 361 13.64 -20.50 -10.38
N LEU A 362 12.59 -21.29 -10.70
CA LEU A 362 12.32 -21.78 -12.06
C LEU A 362 11.96 -20.66 -13.03
N ASN A 363 11.16 -19.67 -12.57
CA ASN A 363 10.78 -18.51 -13.37
C ASN A 363 11.97 -17.56 -13.59
N MET A 364 12.91 -17.41 -12.65
CA MET A 364 14.16 -16.68 -12.88
C MET A 364 15.07 -17.36 -13.92
N MET A 365 15.10 -18.69 -13.95
CA MET A 365 15.84 -19.44 -14.98
C MET A 365 15.19 -19.40 -16.37
N GLN A 366 13.87 -19.15 -16.46
CA GLN A 366 13.12 -19.12 -17.73
C GLN A 366 12.73 -17.70 -18.21
N GLY A 367 12.69 -16.71 -17.31
CA GLY A 367 12.19 -15.34 -17.53
C GLY A 367 13.06 -14.51 -18.45
N HIS A 368 14.38 -14.75 -18.46
CA HIS A 368 15.28 -14.09 -19.41
C HIS A 368 15.03 -14.46 -20.89
N LYS A 369 14.19 -15.47 -21.20
CA LYS A 369 13.93 -15.90 -22.58
C LYS A 369 12.51 -15.66 -23.07
N ASN A 370 11.53 -15.40 -22.19
CA ASN A 370 10.12 -15.42 -22.57
C ASN A 370 9.50 -14.05 -22.87
N MET A 371 9.99 -12.97 -22.23
CA MET A 371 9.50 -11.61 -22.54
C MET A 371 9.91 -11.16 -23.95
N ASP A 372 11.13 -11.48 -24.40
CA ASP A 372 11.58 -11.23 -25.78
C ASP A 372 10.79 -12.04 -26.83
N ALA A 373 10.33 -13.24 -26.48
CA ALA A 373 9.57 -14.12 -27.37
C ALA A 373 8.11 -13.67 -27.52
N ILE A 374 7.48 -13.22 -26.43
CA ILE A 374 6.15 -12.59 -26.44
C ILE A 374 6.22 -11.28 -27.24
N TYR A 375 7.30 -10.50 -27.05
CA TYR A 375 7.53 -9.24 -27.77
C TYR A 375 7.67 -9.45 -29.29
N LYS A 376 8.48 -10.41 -29.74
CA LYS A 376 8.63 -10.74 -31.17
C LYS A 376 7.36 -11.29 -31.79
N LYS A 377 6.55 -12.06 -31.04
CA LYS A 377 5.35 -12.71 -31.60
C LYS A 377 4.14 -11.76 -31.71
N LYS A 378 4.05 -10.72 -30.89
CA LYS A 378 2.91 -9.79 -30.86
C LYS A 378 3.14 -8.49 -31.64
N TYR A 379 4.40 -8.07 -31.86
CA TYR A 379 4.71 -6.77 -32.48
C TYR A 379 5.54 -6.82 -33.78
N SER A 380 5.89 -8.00 -34.31
CA SER A 380 6.56 -8.12 -35.62
C SER A 380 5.62 -7.97 -36.83
N SER A 381 4.30 -7.83 -36.61
CA SER A 381 3.29 -7.63 -37.66
C SER A 381 2.90 -6.16 -37.88
N ALA A 382 3.58 -5.20 -37.24
CA ALA A 382 3.36 -3.76 -37.45
C ALA A 382 4.41 -3.10 -38.38
N LYS A 383 5.16 -3.90 -39.14
CA LYS A 383 5.94 -3.44 -40.30
C LYS A 383 5.66 -4.33 -41.50
N MET A 384 4.57 -4.04 -42.20
CA MET A 384 4.46 -4.16 -43.64
C MET A 384 3.67 -2.98 -44.18
#